data_AF-A0A226HEF9-F1
#
_entry.id   AF-A0A226HEF9-F1
#
_cell.length_a   1.000
_cell.length_b   1.000
_cell.length_c   1.000
_cell.angle_alpha   90.00
_cell.angle_beta   90.00
_cell.angle_gamma   90.00
#
_symmetry.space_group_name_H-M   'P 1'
#
loop_
_entity.id
_entity.type
_entity.pdbx_description
1 polymer ?
#
loop_
_entity_poly.entity_id
_entity_poly.type
_entity_poly.pdbx_seq_one_letter_code
_entity_poly.pdbx_strand_id
1 'polypeptide(L)'
;MKKNRISFETNFWAHQELENPFEVIDAFFGSDSLSYYKQTLSEIVFYRSKDEVYKKDCPGDVFFNYTAIRSFLRACSSLQFKSEKWKTNKASTTQSSILAQASLTGEEYENPFIVGSMHIV
;
A
#
# COMPACT_ATOMS: atom_id res chain seq x y z
N MET A 1 -27.46 5.21 -12.18
CA MET A 1 -26.67 4.12 -11.56
C MET A 1 -25.67 4.72 -10.60
N LYS A 2 -25.73 4.42 -9.29
CA LYS A 2 -24.75 4.92 -8.33
C LYS A 2 -23.37 4.38 -8.72
N LYS A 3 -22.38 5.26 -8.90
CA LYS A 3 -20.98 4.87 -9.05
C LYS A 3 -20.60 4.16 -7.75
N ASN A 4 -20.43 2.85 -7.76
CA ASN A 4 -19.88 2.14 -6.61
C ASN A 4 -18.42 2.59 -6.46
N ARG A 5 -18.22 3.61 -5.63
CA ARG A 5 -16.90 4.05 -5.23
C ARG A 5 -16.29 2.95 -4.38
N ILE A 6 -15.08 2.51 -4.73
CA ILE A 6 -14.33 1.60 -3.88
C ILE A 6 -13.97 2.41 -2.63
N SER A 7 -14.46 1.98 -1.47
CA SER A 7 -14.03 2.53 -0.18
C SER A 7 -12.71 1.88 0.21
N PHE A 8 -11.75 2.68 0.64
CA PHE A 8 -10.49 2.19 1.17
C PHE A 8 -10.57 1.92 2.67
N GLU A 9 -11.66 2.31 3.34
CA GLU A 9 -11.91 2.06 4.76
C GLU A 9 -10.81 2.66 5.67
N THR A 10 -10.36 3.88 5.35
CA THR A 10 -9.21 4.49 6.02
C THR A 10 -9.58 5.30 7.25
N ASN A 11 -10.88 5.57 7.49
CA ASN A 11 -11.37 6.38 8.61
C ASN A 11 -10.72 6.04 9.96
N PHE A 12 -10.54 4.74 10.24
CA PHE A 12 -10.05 4.28 11.54
C PHE A 12 -8.58 4.63 11.78
N TRP A 13 -7.70 4.40 10.79
CA TRP A 13 -6.25 4.54 10.98
C TRP A 13 -5.69 5.85 10.42
N ALA A 14 -6.35 6.43 9.41
CA ALA A 14 -5.96 7.69 8.79
C ALA A 14 -6.80 8.90 9.29
N HIS A 15 -7.73 8.67 10.22
CA HIS A 15 -8.65 9.69 10.78
C HIS A 15 -9.59 10.36 9.76
N GLN A 16 -9.60 9.89 8.51
CA GLN A 16 -10.49 10.36 7.43
C GLN A 16 -10.66 9.26 6.37
N GLU A 17 -11.74 9.33 5.59
CA GLU A 17 -11.93 8.45 4.43
C GLU A 17 -11.19 9.05 3.22
N LEU A 18 -10.11 8.41 2.85
CA LEU A 18 -9.32 8.71 1.67
C LEU A 18 -9.97 8.03 0.47
N GLU A 19 -9.99 8.73 -0.64
CA GLU A 19 -10.70 8.27 -1.83
C GLU A 19 -9.79 8.10 -3.06
N ASN A 20 -8.57 8.62 -2.95
CA ASN A 20 -7.51 8.53 -3.93
C ASN A 20 -6.51 7.45 -3.47
N PRO A 21 -6.24 6.41 -4.27
CA PRO A 21 -5.32 5.35 -3.88
C PRO A 21 -3.89 5.84 -3.61
N PHE A 22 -3.44 6.93 -4.25
CA PHE A 22 -2.12 7.50 -3.97
C PHE A 22 -2.06 8.13 -2.57
N GLU A 23 -3.09 8.87 -2.17
CA GLU A 23 -3.20 9.42 -0.82
C GLU A 23 -3.24 8.32 0.25
N VAL A 24 -3.87 7.17 -0.05
CA VAL A 24 -3.86 6.00 0.86
C VAL A 24 -2.46 5.44 1.02
N ILE A 25 -1.71 5.31 -0.07
CA ILE A 25 -0.33 4.80 -0.05
C ILE A 25 0.59 5.78 0.70
N ASP A 26 0.46 7.08 0.45
CA ASP A 26 1.23 8.13 1.13
C ASP A 26 0.91 8.14 2.64
N ALA A 27 -0.36 8.08 3.02
CA ALA A 27 -0.76 8.00 4.42
C ALA A 27 -0.21 6.74 5.11
N PHE A 28 -0.21 5.60 4.43
CA PHE A 28 0.30 4.33 4.97
C PHE A 28 1.82 4.37 5.23
N PHE A 29 2.61 4.92 4.30
CA PHE A 29 4.05 5.09 4.51
C PHE A 29 4.40 6.29 5.40
N GLY A 30 3.45 7.20 5.61
CA GLY A 30 3.55 8.28 6.58
C GLY A 30 3.29 7.84 8.03
N SER A 31 2.53 6.76 8.24
CA SER A 31 2.22 6.27 9.60
C SER A 31 3.36 5.47 10.23
N ASP A 32 4.01 4.58 9.47
CA ASP A 32 5.07 3.72 9.99
C ASP A 32 6.08 3.34 8.90
N SER A 33 7.24 2.81 9.34
CA SER A 33 8.29 2.38 8.42
C SER A 33 7.97 1.07 7.69
N LEU A 34 8.54 0.89 6.49
CA LEU A 34 8.45 -0.38 5.78
C LEU A 34 9.01 -1.56 6.60
N SER A 35 10.07 -1.33 7.39
CA SER A 35 10.65 -2.34 8.28
C SER A 35 9.66 -2.78 9.36
N TYR A 36 8.91 -1.83 9.93
CA TYR A 36 7.86 -2.12 10.91
C TYR A 36 6.76 -3.03 10.33
N TYR A 37 6.26 -2.71 9.13
CA TYR A 37 5.23 -3.54 8.49
C TYR A 37 5.74 -4.93 8.10
N LYS A 38 6.99 -5.04 7.62
CA LYS A 38 7.61 -6.35 7.35
C LYS A 38 7.71 -7.21 8.61
N GLN A 39 8.16 -6.62 9.71
CA GLN A 39 8.23 -7.31 10.99
C GLN A 39 6.83 -7.74 11.47
N THR A 40 5.86 -6.82 11.44
CA THR A 40 4.47 -7.09 11.85
C THR A 40 3.87 -8.26 11.08
N LEU A 41 4.02 -8.29 9.75
CA LEU A 41 3.54 -9.39 8.93
C LEU A 41 4.25 -10.71 9.26
N SER A 42 5.56 -10.67 9.49
CA SER A 42 6.35 -11.85 9.85
C SER A 42 5.91 -12.44 11.18
N GLU A 43 5.67 -11.58 12.17
CA GLU A 43 5.13 -11.98 13.48
C GLU A 43 3.73 -12.58 13.36
N ILE A 44 2.82 -11.96 12.60
CA ILE A 44 1.46 -12.49 12.37
C ILE A 44 1.52 -13.90 11.76
N VAL A 45 2.38 -14.10 10.74
CA VAL A 45 2.55 -15.42 10.12
C VAL A 45 3.15 -16.43 11.10
N PHE A 46 4.13 -16.02 11.90
CA PHE A 46 4.77 -16.88 12.90
C PHE A 46 3.79 -17.31 14.01
N TYR A 47 2.89 -16.42 14.44
CA TYR A 47 1.89 -16.73 15.46
C TYR A 47 0.81 -17.70 14.96
N ARG A 48 0.64 -17.88 13.65
CA ARG A 48 -0.30 -18.86 13.09
C ARG A 48 0.00 -20.30 13.55
N SER A 49 1.26 -20.63 13.77
CA SER A 49 1.68 -21.98 14.20
C SER A 49 1.76 -22.15 15.72
N LYS A 50 1.32 -21.15 16.49
CA LYS A 50 1.35 -21.17 17.95
C LYS A 50 -0.06 -21.34 18.53
N ASP A 51 -0.15 -21.96 19.69
CA ASP A 51 -1.36 -21.98 20.53
C ASP A 51 -1.51 -20.70 21.39
N GLU A 52 -0.93 -19.58 20.94
CA GLU A 52 -0.88 -18.30 21.64
C GLU A 52 -1.63 -17.23 20.84
N VAL A 53 -2.30 -16.30 21.54
CA VAL A 53 -2.95 -15.14 20.91
C VAL A 53 -1.90 -14.05 20.65
N TYR A 54 -1.72 -13.68 19.38
CA TYR A 54 -0.82 -12.58 18.99
C TYR A 54 -1.25 -11.25 19.65
N LYS A 55 -0.29 -10.56 20.28
CA LYS A 55 -0.48 -9.28 20.99
C LYS A 55 -1.73 -9.25 21.90
N LYS A 56 -1.91 -10.29 22.71
CA LYS A 56 -3.05 -10.43 23.64
C LYS A 56 -3.28 -9.19 24.53
N ASP A 57 -2.21 -8.54 24.97
CA ASP A 57 -2.29 -7.37 25.87
C ASP A 57 -2.62 -6.06 25.12
N CYS A 58 -2.39 -6.01 23.80
CA CYS A 58 -2.64 -4.85 22.94
C CYS A 58 -3.40 -5.24 21.66
N PRO A 59 -4.65 -5.75 21.76
CA PRO A 59 -5.43 -6.16 20.59
C PRO A 59 -5.78 -4.99 19.66
N GLY A 60 -5.79 -3.76 20.19
CA GLY A 60 -5.97 -2.53 19.42
C GLY A 60 -4.89 -2.35 18.35
N ASP A 61 -3.63 -2.66 18.66
CA ASP A 61 -2.53 -2.61 17.68
C ASP A 61 -2.76 -3.57 16.52
N VAL A 62 -3.27 -4.78 16.81
CA VAL A 62 -3.55 -5.79 15.79
C VAL A 62 -4.64 -5.28 14.86
N PHE A 63 -5.70 -4.70 15.42
CA PHE A 63 -6.79 -4.13 14.64
C PHE A 63 -6.33 -2.93 13.81
N PHE A 64 -5.57 -2.01 14.38
CA PHE A 64 -4.99 -0.88 13.67
C PHE A 64 -4.13 -1.34 12.48
N ASN A 65 -3.16 -2.23 12.72
CA ASN A 65 -2.29 -2.77 11.68
C ASN A 65 -3.07 -3.50 10.58
N TYR A 66 -4.05 -4.33 10.97
CA TYR A 66 -4.90 -5.02 10.02
C TYR A 66 -5.67 -4.05 9.12
N THR A 67 -6.30 -3.02 9.69
CA THR A 67 -7.06 -2.04 8.90
C THR A 67 -6.16 -1.24 7.97
N ALA A 68 -5.00 -0.77 8.44
CA ALA A 68 -4.02 -0.04 7.62
C ALA A 68 -3.51 -0.89 6.44
N ILE A 69 -3.04 -2.11 6.70
CA ILE A 69 -2.54 -3.03 5.66
C ILE A 69 -3.65 -3.37 4.65
N ARG A 70 -4.87 -3.59 5.12
CA ARG A 70 -6.00 -3.91 4.24
C ARG A 70 -6.39 -2.73 3.34
N SER A 71 -6.39 -1.50 3.86
CA SER A 71 -6.58 -0.28 3.07
C SER A 71 -5.50 -0.13 2.00
N PHE A 72 -4.23 -0.35 2.38
CA PHE A 72 -3.09 -0.33 1.46
C PHE A 72 -3.25 -1.35 0.31
N LEU A 73 -3.57 -2.61 0.63
CA LEU A 73 -3.79 -3.64 -0.38
C LEU A 73 -4.93 -3.30 -1.35
N ARG A 74 -6.01 -2.69 -0.85
CA ARG A 74 -7.11 -2.20 -1.69
C ARG A 74 -6.68 -1.06 -2.60
N ALA A 75 -5.87 -0.13 -2.11
CA ALA A 75 -5.32 0.95 -2.92
C ALA A 75 -4.46 0.39 -4.06
N CYS A 76 -3.51 -0.49 -3.75
CA CYS A 76 -2.67 -1.17 -4.74
C CYS A 76 -3.50 -1.95 -5.77
N SER A 77 -4.48 -2.74 -5.32
CA SER A 77 -5.38 -3.48 -6.21
C SER A 77 -6.16 -2.53 -7.13
N SER A 78 -6.66 -1.41 -6.60
CA SER A 78 -7.40 -0.43 -7.40
C SER A 78 -6.55 0.26 -8.48
N LEU A 79 -5.24 0.42 -8.22
CA LEU A 79 -4.28 0.92 -9.20
C LEU A 79 -4.06 -0.09 -10.32
N GLN A 80 -3.88 -1.36 -9.98
CA GLN A 80 -3.69 -2.44 -10.95
C GLN A 80 -4.90 -2.60 -11.89
N PHE A 81 -6.13 -2.56 -11.36
CA PHE A 81 -7.35 -2.76 -12.15
C PHE A 81 -7.92 -1.49 -12.82
N LYS A 82 -7.38 -0.31 -12.53
CA LYS A 82 -7.83 0.97 -13.12
C LYS A 82 -6.68 1.79 -13.71
N SER A 83 -5.58 1.13 -14.09
CA SER A 83 -4.36 1.77 -14.61
C SER A 83 -4.63 2.80 -15.71
N GLU A 84 -5.59 2.55 -16.62
CA GLU A 84 -5.98 3.50 -17.67
C GLU A 84 -6.57 4.83 -17.15
N LYS A 85 -7.22 4.80 -15.97
CA LYS A 85 -7.88 5.97 -15.36
C LYS A 85 -6.95 6.80 -14.49
N TRP A 86 -5.81 6.24 -14.09
CA TRP A 86 -4.90 6.82 -13.10
C TRP A 86 -3.56 7.19 -13.71
N LYS A 87 -3.53 7.59 -15.00
CA LYS A 87 -2.32 8.18 -15.60
C LYS A 87 -1.79 9.23 -14.63
N THR A 88 -0.68 8.90 -13.99
CA THR A 88 -0.02 9.75 -13.02
C THR A 88 0.23 11.07 -13.72
N ASN A 89 -0.08 12.19 -13.05
CA ASN A 89 0.40 13.48 -13.53
C ASN A 89 1.90 13.28 -13.71
N LYS A 90 2.39 13.46 -14.95
CA LYS A 90 3.82 13.38 -15.29
C LYS A 90 4.56 14.05 -14.15
N ALA A 91 5.38 13.28 -13.44
CA ALA A 91 6.14 13.82 -12.33
C ALA A 91 6.76 15.12 -12.84
N SER A 92 6.45 16.24 -12.19
CA SER A 92 7.12 17.49 -12.52
C SER A 92 8.60 17.16 -12.51
N THR A 93 9.23 17.34 -13.66
CA THR A 93 10.59 16.91 -13.98
C THR A 93 11.59 17.69 -13.12
N THR A 94 11.55 17.46 -11.82
CA THR A 94 12.52 17.93 -10.86
C THR A 94 13.39 16.72 -10.58
N GLN A 95 14.20 16.39 -11.59
CA GLN A 95 15.41 15.58 -11.50
C GLN A 95 15.34 14.48 -10.43
N SER A 96 14.59 13.41 -10.69
CA SER A 96 14.76 12.17 -9.94
C SER A 96 16.22 11.75 -10.12
N SER A 97 17.02 11.88 -9.08
CA SER A 97 18.40 11.41 -9.09
C SER A 97 18.42 9.94 -9.52
N ILE A 98 19.47 9.50 -10.22
CA ILE A 98 19.65 8.08 -10.62
C ILE A 98 19.44 7.13 -9.42
N LEU A 99 19.71 7.62 -8.20
CA LEU A 99 19.42 6.92 -6.94
C LEU A 99 17.93 6.63 -6.70
N ALA A 100 17.03 7.54 -7.10
CA ALA A 100 15.58 7.33 -6.98
C ALA A 100 15.07 6.27 -7.98
N GLN A 101 15.73 6.12 -9.13
CA GLN A 101 15.37 5.12 -10.15
C GLN A 101 15.85 3.70 -9.78
N ALA A 102 16.82 3.58 -8.87
CA ALA A 102 17.44 2.31 -8.48
C ALA A 102 17.88 1.49 -9.73
N SER A 103 17.27 0.34 -9.99
CA SER A 103 17.55 -0.51 -11.15
C SER A 103 16.57 -0.34 -12.31
N LEU A 104 15.59 0.54 -12.19
CA LEU A 104 14.55 0.75 -13.22
C LEU A 104 15.07 1.65 -14.33
N THR A 105 14.70 1.33 -15.57
CA THR A 105 14.83 2.26 -16.70
C THR A 105 13.92 3.48 -16.51
N GLY A 106 14.22 4.59 -17.19
CA GLY A 106 13.38 5.78 -17.12
C GLY A 106 11.92 5.53 -17.50
N GLU A 107 11.68 4.61 -18.46
CA GLU A 107 10.33 4.20 -18.85
C GLU A 107 9.63 3.37 -17.77
N GLU A 108 10.34 2.46 -17.10
CA GLU A 108 9.83 1.65 -15.99
C GLU A 108 9.59 2.47 -14.72
N TYR A 109 10.43 3.48 -14.47
CA TYR A 109 10.25 4.40 -13.35
C TYR A 109 9.01 5.28 -13.53
N GLU A 110 8.82 5.83 -14.73
CA GLU A 110 7.65 6.66 -15.06
C GLU A 110 6.35 5.84 -15.16
N ASN A 111 6.44 4.57 -15.55
CA ASN A 111 5.30 3.67 -15.60
C ASN A 111 5.58 2.38 -14.81
N PRO A 112 5.31 2.38 -13.49
CA PRO A 112 5.57 1.23 -12.61
C PRO A 112 4.74 -0.01 -12.97
N PHE A 113 3.73 0.10 -13.85
CA PHE A 113 2.96 -1.04 -14.33
C PHE A 113 3.66 -1.83 -15.45
N ILE A 114 4.73 -1.30 -16.06
CA ILE A 114 5.53 -2.03 -17.07
C ILE A 114 6.35 -3.15 -16.41
N VAL A 115 6.86 -2.90 -15.21
CA VAL A 115 7.71 -3.85 -14.46
C VAL A 115 6.89 -5.06 -13.98
N GLY A 116 5.61 -4.85 -13.67
CA GLY A 116 4.70 -5.86 -13.08
C GLY A 116 4.18 -6.94 -14.04
N SER A 117 4.53 -6.90 -15.33
CA SER A 117 4.17 -7.95 -16.30
C SER A 117 5.09 -9.17 -16.28
N MET A 118 6.11 -9.19 -15.40
CA MET A 118 7.06 -10.29 -15.32
C MET A 118 6.54 -11.41 -14.39
N HIS A 119 5.96 -12.44 -15.02
CA HIS A 119 5.80 -13.82 -14.54
C HIS A 119 5.49 -14.04 -13.05
N ILE A 120 4.21 -14.06 -12.71
CA ILE A 120 3.72 -15.00 -11.68
C ILE A 120 3.48 -16.34 -12.40
N VAL A 121 4.45 -17.25 -12.30
CA VAL A 121 4.30 -18.69 -12.52
C VAL A 121 4.63 -19.37 -11.20
#